data_AF-A0A833LQM5-F1
#
_entry.id   AF-A0A833LQM5-F1
#
_cell.length_a   1.000
_cell.length_b   1.000
_cell.length_c   1.000
_cell.angle_alpha   90.00
_cell.angle_beta   90.00
_cell.angle_gamma   90.00
#
_symmetry.space_group_name_H-M   'P 1'
#
loop_
_entity.id
_entity.type
_entity.pdbx_description
1 polymer ?
#
loop_
_entity_poly.entity_id
_entity_poly.type
_entity_poly.pdbx_seq_one_letter_code
_entity_poly.pdbx_strand_id
1 'polypeptide(L)'
;MTRNAFIFIGTFLAGALIALVARAALFEPHAGHEGHPPAGGDYDAMVNNTLSPASKEATQPGTPKALAQPAPVSADPHAGHAATASGEEAAERKPVNTVCAICGMGVNPKIPTQEYQGKTIGFGCKMCPPKFTANPDRYGPSYLRNEVFQK
;
A
#
# COMPACT_ATOMS: atom_id res chain seq x y z
N MET A 1 -2.46 -2.31 54.29
CA MET A 1 -2.47 -1.70 52.93
C MET A 1 -2.79 -2.70 51.81
N THR A 2 -2.51 -4.00 51.99
CA THR A 2 -2.73 -5.05 50.97
C THR A 2 -4.21 -5.35 50.66
N ARG A 3 -5.11 -5.31 51.65
CA ARG A 3 -6.55 -5.63 51.44
C ARG A 3 -7.24 -4.71 50.43
N ASN A 4 -6.94 -3.42 50.47
CA ASN A 4 -7.51 -2.45 49.52
C ASN A 4 -6.91 -2.63 48.13
N ALA A 5 -5.61 -2.94 48.05
CA ALA A 5 -4.94 -3.25 46.78
C ALA A 5 -5.58 -4.46 46.08
N PHE A 6 -5.92 -5.52 46.81
CA PHE A 6 -6.63 -6.68 46.23
C PHE A 6 -8.03 -6.33 45.73
N ILE A 7 -8.75 -5.43 46.42
CA ILE A 7 -10.07 -4.97 45.97
C ILE A 7 -9.93 -4.16 44.67
N PHE A 8 -8.97 -3.25 44.59
CA PHE A 8 -8.71 -2.46 43.37
C PHE A 8 -8.32 -3.32 42.17
N ILE A 9 -7.44 -4.31 42.39
CA ILE A 9 -7.03 -5.24 41.33
C ILE A 9 -8.21 -6.11 40.92
N GLY A 10 -9.01 -6.61 41.87
CA GLY A 10 -10.18 -7.44 41.58
C GLY A 10 -11.24 -6.70 40.76
N THR A 11 -11.57 -5.46 41.12
CA THR A 11 -12.56 -4.65 40.38
C THR A 11 -12.04 -4.24 39.00
N PHE A 12 -10.75 -3.93 38.87
CA PHE A 12 -10.12 -3.64 37.59
C PHE A 12 -10.16 -4.85 36.64
N LEU A 13 -9.80 -6.04 37.14
CA LEU A 13 -9.83 -7.27 36.34
C LEU A 13 -11.26 -7.66 35.94
N ALA A 14 -12.23 -7.50 36.84
CA ALA A 14 -13.63 -7.73 36.53
C ALA A 14 -14.13 -6.78 35.41
N GLY A 15 -13.80 -5.48 35.50
CA GLY A 15 -14.14 -4.50 34.48
C GLY A 15 -13.51 -4.80 33.12
N ALA A 16 -12.22 -5.19 33.10
CA ALA A 16 -11.51 -5.56 31.89
C ALA A 16 -12.14 -6.78 31.20
N LEU A 17 -12.56 -7.78 31.98
CA LEU A 17 -13.20 -9.00 31.46
C LEU A 17 -14.57 -8.68 30.85
N ILE A 18 -15.38 -7.84 31.52
CA ILE A 18 -16.69 -7.40 30.99
C ILE A 18 -16.51 -6.65 29.67
N ALA A 19 -15.55 -5.73 29.58
CA ALA A 19 -15.30 -4.97 28.36
C ALA A 19 -14.86 -5.87 27.18
N LEU A 20 -14.06 -6.90 27.46
CA LEU A 20 -13.60 -7.85 26.45
C LEU A 20 -14.78 -8.68 25.92
N VAL A 21 -15.63 -9.21 26.81
CA VAL A 21 -16.84 -9.97 26.43
C VAL A 21 -17.79 -9.11 25.60
N ALA A 22 -18.04 -7.86 26.00
CA ALA A 22 -18.90 -6.95 25.25
C ALA A 22 -18.35 -6.69 23.83
N ARG A 23 -17.04 -6.45 23.71
CA ARG A 23 -16.39 -6.24 22.41
C ARG A 23 -16.45 -7.48 21.52
N ALA A 24 -16.28 -8.67 22.10
CA ALA A 24 -16.38 -9.93 21.36
C ALA A 24 -17.81 -10.19 20.86
N ALA A 25 -18.82 -9.90 21.69
CA ALA A 25 -20.22 -10.09 21.32
C ALA A 25 -20.70 -9.12 20.22
N LEU A 26 -20.12 -7.92 20.16
CA LEU A 26 -20.43 -6.91 19.13
C LEU A 26 -19.55 -7.01 17.88
N PHE A 27 -18.58 -7.92 17.86
CA PHE A 27 -17.72 -8.11 16.70
C PHE A 27 -18.41 -9.01 15.69
N GLU A 28 -18.83 -8.44 14.56
CA GLU A 28 -19.38 -9.19 13.42
C GLU A 28 -18.27 -9.47 12.39
N PRO A 29 -17.61 -10.66 12.43
CA PRO A 29 -16.48 -10.97 11.56
C PRO A 29 -16.83 -11.07 10.07
N HIS A 30 -18.12 -11.14 9.72
CA HIS A 30 -18.58 -11.43 8.36
C HIS A 30 -19.52 -10.40 7.76
N ALA A 31 -19.73 -9.25 8.40
CA ALA A 31 -20.60 -8.18 7.90
C ALA A 31 -20.04 -7.44 6.65
N GLY A 32 -18.98 -7.94 6.01
CA GLY A 32 -18.25 -7.25 4.94
C GLY A 32 -17.94 -8.09 3.69
N HIS A 33 -18.60 -9.21 3.45
CA HIS A 33 -18.31 -10.08 2.29
C HIS A 33 -19.34 -9.99 1.14
N GLU A 34 -20.09 -8.89 1.01
CA GLU A 34 -21.06 -8.73 -0.10
C GLU A 34 -20.44 -8.33 -1.44
N GLY A 35 -19.12 -8.39 -1.59
CA GLY A 35 -18.40 -7.90 -2.78
C GLY A 35 -17.42 -8.87 -3.43
N HIS A 36 -17.30 -10.13 -3.00
CA HIS A 36 -16.46 -11.08 -3.72
C HIS A 36 -17.22 -11.62 -4.94
N PRO A 37 -16.72 -11.38 -6.17
CA PRO A 37 -17.29 -12.04 -7.33
C PRO A 37 -17.12 -13.56 -7.16
N PRO A 38 -18.07 -14.38 -7.67
CA PRO A 38 -17.95 -15.83 -7.62
C PRO A 38 -16.63 -16.26 -8.24
N ALA A 39 -15.99 -17.27 -7.66
CA ALA A 39 -14.79 -17.88 -8.21
C ALA A 39 -15.09 -18.36 -9.63
N GLY A 40 -14.54 -17.65 -10.63
CA GLY A 40 -14.83 -17.87 -12.04
C GLY A 40 -15.19 -16.62 -12.86
N GLY A 41 -14.89 -15.42 -12.37
CA GLY A 41 -15.03 -14.20 -13.17
C GLY A 41 -14.00 -14.10 -14.29
N ASP A 42 -14.32 -13.29 -15.30
CA ASP A 42 -13.65 -13.14 -16.61
C ASP A 42 -12.17 -12.67 -16.58
N TYR A 43 -11.58 -12.57 -15.39
CA TYR A 43 -10.19 -12.18 -15.17
C TYR A 43 -9.18 -13.29 -15.53
N ASP A 44 -9.62 -14.56 -15.69
CA ASP A 44 -8.75 -15.67 -16.12
C ASP A 44 -8.13 -15.41 -17.51
N ALA A 45 -8.85 -14.73 -18.41
CA ALA A 45 -8.35 -14.38 -19.74
C ALA A 45 -7.39 -13.17 -19.75
N MET A 46 -7.26 -12.44 -18.64
CA MET A 46 -6.43 -11.23 -18.56
C MET A 46 -5.01 -11.51 -18.07
N VAL A 47 -4.70 -12.76 -17.67
CA VAL A 47 -3.38 -13.17 -17.19
C VAL A 47 -2.75 -14.15 -18.17
N ASN A 48 -2.16 -13.65 -19.25
CA ASN A 48 -1.24 -14.45 -20.07
C ASN A 48 0.12 -14.53 -19.38
N ASN A 49 0.24 -15.44 -18.42
CA ASN A 49 1.55 -15.79 -17.86
C ASN A 49 2.26 -16.78 -18.80
N THR A 50 3.11 -16.26 -19.68
CA THR A 50 3.90 -17.03 -20.64
C THR A 50 4.99 -17.91 -20.00
N LEU A 51 5.11 -17.92 -18.66
CA LEU A 51 6.01 -18.80 -17.90
C LEU A 51 5.25 -19.89 -17.13
N SER A 52 3.94 -20.05 -17.36
CA SER A 52 3.18 -21.14 -16.73
C SER A 52 3.62 -22.50 -17.29
N PRO A 53 4.08 -23.45 -16.46
CA PRO A 53 4.57 -24.73 -16.96
C PRO A 53 3.43 -25.59 -17.51
N ALA A 54 3.56 -25.91 -18.79
CA ALA A 54 2.89 -26.94 -19.59
C ALA A 54 1.84 -27.81 -18.86
N SER A 55 0.56 -27.48 -19.07
CA SER A 55 -0.51 -28.48 -19.06
C SER A 55 -0.65 -29.04 -20.47
N LYS A 56 -0.56 -30.37 -20.57
CA LYS A 56 -0.42 -31.17 -21.79
C LYS A 56 -1.65 -31.13 -22.70
N GLU A 57 -1.35 -31.33 -23.98
CA GLU A 57 -2.16 -31.99 -25.03
C GLU A 57 -3.43 -31.28 -25.55
N ALA A 58 -3.33 -30.70 -26.76
CA ALA A 58 -4.33 -30.87 -27.81
C ALA A 58 -3.72 -30.52 -29.19
N THR A 59 -3.37 -31.58 -29.90
CA THR A 59 -3.03 -31.68 -31.32
C THR A 59 -4.07 -31.00 -32.22
N GLN A 60 -3.62 -30.24 -33.24
CA GLN A 60 -3.88 -30.51 -34.67
C GLN A 60 -3.17 -29.51 -35.63
N PRO A 61 -2.97 -29.88 -36.92
CA PRO A 61 -1.78 -29.55 -37.72
C PRO A 61 -2.06 -28.64 -38.94
N GLY A 62 -1.00 -28.16 -39.60
CA GLY A 62 -1.06 -27.74 -41.02
C GLY A 62 -0.39 -26.40 -41.37
N THR A 63 0.85 -26.47 -41.84
CA THR A 63 1.73 -25.46 -42.46
C THR A 63 1.28 -25.00 -43.87
N PRO A 64 2.03 -24.16 -44.65
CA PRO A 64 2.90 -22.99 -44.35
C PRO A 64 2.78 -21.83 -45.40
N LYS A 65 3.22 -20.59 -45.09
CA LYS A 65 3.81 -19.62 -46.06
C LYS A 65 4.18 -18.30 -45.35
N ALA A 66 5.22 -17.53 -45.62
CA ALA A 66 6.57 -17.69 -46.18
C ALA A 66 7.30 -16.36 -45.88
N LEU A 67 8.57 -16.47 -45.49
CA LEU A 67 9.68 -15.51 -45.63
C LEU A 67 9.43 -13.98 -45.52
N ALA A 68 10.09 -13.35 -44.55
CA ALA A 68 11.14 -12.34 -44.82
C ALA A 68 11.83 -11.87 -43.53
N GLN A 69 13.16 -11.99 -43.49
CA GLN A 69 14.09 -11.09 -42.75
C GLN A 69 14.80 -10.24 -43.84
N PRO A 70 15.36 -9.04 -43.59
CA PRO A 70 16.08 -8.64 -42.37
C PRO A 70 15.82 -7.20 -41.84
N ALA A 71 16.51 -6.87 -40.74
CA ALA A 71 16.43 -5.70 -39.85
C ALA A 71 16.50 -4.30 -40.53
N PRO A 72 16.18 -3.23 -39.77
CA PRO A 72 17.29 -2.50 -39.15
C PRO A 72 17.06 -2.19 -37.67
N VAL A 73 18.19 -2.15 -36.95
CA VAL A 73 18.34 -1.54 -35.64
C VAL A 73 17.80 -0.11 -35.65
N SER A 74 16.77 0.15 -34.84
CA SER A 74 16.37 1.51 -34.45
C SER A 74 16.67 1.68 -32.96
N ALA A 75 17.78 2.35 -32.67
CA ALA A 75 17.99 3.02 -31.39
C ALA A 75 17.04 4.22 -31.33
N ASP A 76 16.23 4.33 -30.27
CA ASP A 76 15.63 5.57 -29.72
C ASP A 76 14.59 5.19 -28.63
N PRO A 77 14.20 6.07 -27.68
CA PRO A 77 14.98 6.94 -26.80
C PRO A 77 14.46 6.78 -25.36
N HIS A 78 15.24 6.19 -24.44
CA HIS A 78 15.04 6.47 -23.01
C HIS A 78 15.74 7.78 -22.58
N ALA A 79 16.08 8.63 -23.56
CA ALA A 79 16.45 10.03 -23.36
C ALA A 79 15.18 10.84 -23.05
N GLY A 80 14.78 10.86 -21.77
CA GLY A 80 13.58 11.59 -21.36
C GLY A 80 13.30 11.66 -19.86
N HIS A 81 14.31 11.52 -19.00
CA HIS A 81 14.20 11.98 -17.60
C HIS A 81 15.01 13.25 -17.41
N ALA A 82 14.64 14.28 -18.17
CA ALA A 82 15.04 15.66 -17.91
C ALA A 82 13.81 16.56 -18.05
N ALA A 83 12.94 16.48 -17.04
CA ALA A 83 12.19 17.63 -16.57
C ALA A 83 12.77 17.99 -15.19
N THR A 84 13.98 18.53 -15.21
CA THR A 84 14.55 19.30 -14.11
C THR A 84 13.78 20.61 -14.01
N ALA A 85 12.84 20.69 -13.06
CA ALA A 85 12.46 21.94 -12.39
C ALA A 85 11.55 21.69 -11.17
N SER A 86 12.08 20.99 -10.16
CA SER A 86 11.74 21.17 -8.73
C SER A 86 12.48 20.17 -7.80
N GLY A 87 13.64 19.67 -8.21
CA GLY A 87 14.44 18.72 -7.40
C GLY A 87 15.45 19.38 -6.46
N GLU A 88 15.75 20.66 -6.64
CA GLU A 88 16.86 21.32 -5.94
C GLU A 88 16.40 22.26 -4.81
N GLU A 89 15.09 22.40 -4.59
CA GLU A 89 14.50 23.26 -3.54
C GLU A 89 13.59 22.49 -2.56
N ALA A 90 13.63 21.14 -2.60
CA ALA A 90 12.92 20.27 -1.67
C ALA A 90 13.80 19.80 -0.50
N ALA A 91 15.10 20.05 -0.55
CA ALA A 91 16.07 19.55 0.42
C ALA A 91 16.10 20.33 1.75
N GLU A 92 15.51 21.53 1.82
CA GLU A 92 15.55 22.37 3.03
C GLU A 92 14.18 22.79 3.56
N ARG A 93 13.10 22.45 2.85
CA ARG A 93 11.74 22.64 3.36
C ARG A 93 11.44 21.54 4.38
N LYS A 94 11.44 21.93 5.66
CA LYS A 94 11.03 21.05 6.76
C LYS A 94 9.69 20.39 6.39
N PRO A 95 9.57 19.05 6.51
CA PRO A 95 8.32 18.38 6.24
C PRO A 95 7.22 18.92 7.16
N VAL A 96 6.03 19.10 6.60
CA VAL A 96 4.88 19.67 7.33
C VAL A 96 4.37 18.75 8.43
N ASN A 97 4.71 17.46 8.36
CA ASN A 97 4.32 16.44 9.31
C ASN A 97 5.49 15.99 10.17
N THR A 98 5.21 15.64 11.43
CA THR A 98 6.15 15.01 12.36
C THR A 98 5.90 13.51 12.49
N VAL A 99 4.70 13.04 12.14
CA VAL A 99 4.27 11.64 12.18
C VAL A 99 3.92 11.15 10.77
N CYS A 100 4.30 9.91 10.46
CA CYS A 100 3.96 9.25 9.22
C CYS A 100 2.51 8.75 9.25
N ALA A 101 1.66 9.23 8.35
CA ALA A 101 0.25 8.83 8.31
C ALA A 101 0.03 7.32 8.02
N ILE A 102 1.01 6.65 7.39
CA ILE A 102 0.90 5.24 6.97
C ILE A 102 1.29 4.27 8.10
N CYS A 103 2.35 4.57 8.84
CA CYS A 103 2.91 3.65 9.85
C CYS A 103 2.88 4.18 11.28
N GLY A 104 2.51 5.44 11.49
CA GLY A 104 2.47 6.07 12.82
C GLY A 104 3.83 6.36 13.45
N MET A 105 4.94 6.05 12.77
CA MET A 105 6.28 6.38 13.27
C MET A 105 6.63 7.84 13.00
N GLY A 106 7.53 8.39 13.81
CA GLY A 106 8.09 9.73 13.58
C GLY A 106 8.80 9.83 12.22
N VAL A 107 8.73 11.00 11.59
CA VAL A 107 9.39 11.27 10.32
C VAL A 107 10.90 11.12 10.48
N ASN A 108 11.51 10.34 9.59
CA ASN A 108 12.93 10.11 9.58
C ASN A 108 13.60 10.99 8.52
N PRO A 109 14.51 11.92 8.90
CA PRO A 109 15.16 12.82 7.94
C PRO A 109 16.12 12.11 6.99
N LYS A 110 16.46 10.83 7.24
CA LYS A 110 17.29 10.01 6.35
C LYS A 110 16.50 9.42 5.17
N ILE A 111 15.18 9.62 5.13
CA ILE A 111 14.29 9.08 4.09
C ILE A 111 13.87 10.24 3.19
N PRO A 112 13.85 10.07 1.86
CA PRO A 112 13.43 11.12 0.95
C PRO A 112 11.99 11.56 1.26
N THR A 113 11.78 12.87 1.31
CA THR A 113 10.47 13.51 1.40
C THR A 113 9.77 13.48 0.02
N GLN A 114 8.46 13.70 -0.02
CA GLN A 114 7.70 13.93 -1.26
C GLN A 114 6.88 15.21 -1.15
N GLU A 115 6.48 15.77 -2.29
CA GLU A 115 5.51 16.86 -2.30
C GLU A 115 4.09 16.32 -2.50
N TYR A 116 3.16 16.86 -1.71
CA TYR A 116 1.72 16.63 -1.85
C TYR A 116 0.99 17.95 -1.70
N GLN A 117 0.22 18.35 -2.72
CA GLN A 117 -0.50 19.63 -2.75
C GLN A 117 0.39 20.85 -2.45
N GLY A 118 1.62 20.87 -3.00
CA GLY A 118 2.61 21.94 -2.78
C GLY A 118 3.20 21.97 -1.36
N LYS A 119 2.98 20.93 -0.56
CA LYS A 119 3.54 20.78 0.79
C LYS A 119 4.49 19.59 0.82
N THR A 120 5.67 19.79 1.40
CA THR A 120 6.65 18.72 1.60
C THR A 120 6.21 17.82 2.75
N ILE A 121 6.02 16.53 2.48
CA ILE A 121 5.67 15.50 3.46
C ILE A 121 6.87 14.56 3.69
N GLY A 122 7.05 14.16 4.94
CA GLY A 122 8.09 13.23 5.38
C GLY A 122 7.55 11.85 5.72
N PHE A 123 8.41 10.85 5.61
CA PHE A 123 8.06 9.45 5.86
C PHE A 123 8.82 8.88 7.06
N GLY A 124 8.16 8.00 7.80
CA GLY A 124 8.79 7.31 8.93
C GLY A 124 9.56 6.05 8.54
N CYS A 125 9.31 5.50 7.35
CA CYS A 125 9.87 4.21 6.92
C CYS A 125 10.13 4.15 5.41
N LYS A 126 11.10 3.33 4.97
CA LYS A 126 11.41 3.15 3.54
C LYS A 126 10.25 2.52 2.74
N MET A 127 9.34 1.82 3.42
CA MET A 127 8.15 1.21 2.82
C MET A 127 6.97 2.17 2.67
N CYS A 128 7.08 3.37 3.24
CA CYS A 128 5.99 4.34 3.31
C CYS A 128 5.87 5.19 2.00
N PRO A 129 6.97 5.68 1.38
CA PRO A 129 6.91 6.36 0.09
C PRO A 129 6.20 5.58 -1.04
N PRO A 130 6.50 4.28 -1.30
CA PRO A 130 5.83 3.57 -2.38
C PRO A 130 4.32 3.37 -2.11
N LYS A 131 3.92 3.20 -0.84
CA LYS A 131 2.49 3.13 -0.46
C LYS A 131 1.77 4.46 -0.66
N PHE A 132 2.46 5.56 -0.38
CA PHE A 132 1.94 6.89 -0.61
C PHE A 132 1.74 7.16 -2.10
N THR A 133 2.75 6.88 -2.93
CA THR A 133 2.67 7.05 -4.39
C THR A 133 1.57 6.19 -5.01
N ALA A 134 1.30 5.00 -4.46
CA ALA A 134 0.21 4.16 -4.93
C ALA A 134 -1.19 4.73 -4.64
N ASN A 135 -1.38 5.47 -3.54
CA ASN A 135 -2.69 6.00 -3.14
C ASN A 135 -2.53 7.36 -2.42
N PRO A 136 -2.11 8.43 -3.13
CA PRO A 136 -1.80 9.71 -2.51
C PRO A 136 -3.05 10.38 -1.92
N ASP A 137 -4.22 10.27 -2.57
CA ASP A 137 -5.47 10.87 -2.09
C ASP A 137 -5.97 10.25 -0.78
N ARG A 138 -5.64 8.97 -0.56
CA ARG A 138 -6.04 8.23 0.66
C ARG A 138 -5.25 8.69 1.88
N TYR A 139 -3.95 8.89 1.73
CA TYR A 139 -3.05 9.17 2.85
C TYR A 139 -2.67 10.65 2.97
N GLY A 140 -2.68 11.38 1.87
CA GLY A 140 -2.28 12.79 1.76
C GLY A 140 -3.00 13.71 2.74
N PRO A 141 -4.34 13.67 2.87
CA PRO A 141 -5.06 14.48 3.85
C PRO A 141 -4.60 14.23 5.30
N SER A 142 -4.22 13.00 5.64
CA SER A 142 -3.70 12.65 6.97
C SER A 142 -2.28 13.18 7.19
N TYR A 143 -1.44 13.19 6.15
CA TYR A 143 -0.12 13.85 6.22
C TYR A 143 -0.25 15.35 6.49
N LEU A 144 -1.23 16.03 5.88
CA LEU A 144 -1.45 17.46 6.11
C LEU A 144 -1.97 17.77 7.52
N ARG A 145 -2.73 16.85 8.12
CA ARG A 145 -3.23 16.96 9.50
C ARG A 145 -2.28 16.43 10.56
N ASN A 146 -1.16 15.83 10.16
CA ASN A 146 -0.19 15.17 11.05
C ASN A 146 -0.81 14.05 11.90
N GLU A 147 -1.70 13.28 11.31
CA GLU A 147 -2.46 12.19 11.94
C GLU A 147 -2.19 10.85 11.25
N VAL A 148 -2.38 9.75 11.97
CA VAL A 148 -2.34 8.42 11.38
C VAL A 148 -3.65 8.16 10.64
N PHE A 149 -3.57 7.66 9.41
CA PHE A 149 -4.74 7.27 8.65
C PHE A 149 -5.48 6.13 9.39
N GLN A 150 -6.69 6.41 9.84
CA GLN A 150 -7.62 5.42 10.37
C GLN A 150 -8.54 4.98 9.23
N LYS A 151 -8.61 3.67 8.97
CA LYS A 151 -9.46 3.09 7.92
C LYS A 151 -10.90 2.99 8.39
#